data_AF-A0ABD1CMI5-F1
#
_entry.id   AF-A0ABD1CMI5-F1
#
_cell.length_a   1.000
_cell.length_b   1.000
_cell.length_c   1.000
_cell.angle_alpha   90.00
_cell.angle_beta   90.00
_cell.angle_gamma   90.00
#
_symmetry.space_group_name_H-M   'P 1'
#
loop_
_entity.id
_entity.type
_entity.pdbx_description
1 polymer ?
#
loop_
_entity_poly.entity_id
_entity_poly.type
_entity_poly.pdbx_seq_one_letter_code
_entity_poly.pdbx_strand_id
1 'polypeptide(L)'
;MDSTVTSLWTSMSQSTPVAYVQQGLVNIHDFTGLPWWASVILSTVLMRSLVTLPLAIYQNKIVARLEKISLEMPEIVKGLKLETAYAIKKYNWTEQEARITYNRSLKKQWDKLVIRENCHPAKTMIVLWGQIPLWVMMSVSFRNMLINLAIIEIQNAARTRESSKLQRIFTNVFRGLSVLMVPVAATVPSCLSLYWVTSSAYGLCQNLMLMSPRVKRLVGVPQVPSELANPYQHVREKFAQRGSALLSKVGLSSK
;
A
#
# COMPACT_ATOMS: atom_id res chain seq x y z
N MET A 1 16.32 23.46 -25.71
CA MET A 1 15.80 22.60 -24.61
C MET A 1 16.52 21.26 -24.56
N ASP A 2 16.91 20.68 -25.69
CA ASP A 2 17.54 19.34 -25.74
C ASP A 2 18.95 19.26 -25.12
N SER A 3 19.77 20.31 -25.20
CA SER A 3 21.13 20.32 -24.62
C SER A 3 21.12 20.28 -23.09
N THR A 4 20.19 20.99 -22.44
CA THR A 4 20.04 21.01 -20.98
C THR A 4 19.51 19.67 -20.46
N VAL A 5 18.52 19.08 -21.13
CA VAL A 5 17.98 17.76 -20.77
C VAL A 5 19.03 16.67 -20.95
N THR A 6 19.79 16.70 -22.03
CA THR A 6 20.87 15.72 -22.29
C THR A 6 22.02 15.87 -21.28
N SER A 7 22.39 17.10 -20.91
CA SER A 7 23.39 17.37 -19.87
C SER A 7 22.94 16.87 -18.50
N LEU A 8 21.69 17.14 -18.11
CA LEU A 8 21.10 16.64 -16.86
C LEU A 8 21.05 15.11 -16.83
N TRP A 9 20.61 14.48 -17.93
CA TRP A 9 20.57 13.01 -18.05
C TRP A 9 21.97 12.40 -17.90
N THR A 10 22.97 12.98 -18.57
CA THR A 10 24.35 12.51 -18.52
C THR A 10 24.91 12.63 -17.10
N SER A 11 24.72 13.78 -16.46
CA SER A 11 25.12 14.04 -15.07
C SER A 11 24.46 13.07 -14.08
N MET A 12 23.16 12.80 -14.25
CA MET A 12 22.44 11.81 -13.45
C MET A 12 22.94 10.38 -13.69
N SER A 13 23.16 9.99 -14.95
CA SER A 13 23.59 8.63 -15.31
C SER A 13 25.02 8.31 -14.83
N GLN A 14 25.88 9.32 -14.72
CA GLN A 14 27.25 9.20 -14.25
C GLN A 14 27.39 9.48 -12.75
N SER A 15 26.28 9.69 -12.04
CA SER A 15 26.30 9.96 -10.61
C SER A 15 26.80 8.75 -9.82
N THR A 16 27.43 9.02 -8.67
CA THR A 16 28.00 7.98 -7.81
C THR A 16 27.00 6.91 -7.37
N PRO A 17 25.71 7.21 -7.08
CA PRO A 17 24.75 6.16 -6.72
C PRO A 17 24.45 5.21 -7.90
N VAL A 18 24.41 5.73 -9.14
CA VAL A 18 24.17 4.91 -10.32
C VAL A 18 25.36 3.98 -10.56
N ALA A 19 26.59 4.48 -10.38
CA ALA A 19 27.79 3.66 -10.49
C ALA A 19 27.82 2.50 -9.47
N TYR A 20 27.42 2.73 -8.22
CA TYR A 20 27.33 1.67 -7.22
C TYR A 20 26.29 0.60 -7.58
N VAL A 21 25.13 1.00 -8.11
CA VAL A 21 24.09 0.06 -8.54
C VAL A 21 24.56 -0.75 -9.75
N GLN A 22 25.22 -0.12 -10.71
CA GLN A 22 25.81 -0.79 -11.87
C GLN A 22 26.87 -1.81 -11.43
N GLN A 23 27.82 -1.40 -10.58
CA GLN A 23 28.87 -2.28 -10.08
C GLN A 23 28.29 -3.44 -9.25
N GLY A 24 27.26 -3.19 -8.46
CA GLY A 24 26.57 -4.23 -7.71
C GLY A 24 25.95 -5.30 -8.62
N LEU A 25 25.33 -4.90 -9.73
CA LEU A 25 24.75 -5.83 -10.70
C LEU A 25 25.83 -6.64 -11.43
N VAL A 26 26.93 -5.99 -11.82
CA VAL A 26 28.10 -6.66 -12.44
C VAL A 26 28.70 -7.68 -11.47
N ASN A 27 28.92 -7.30 -10.21
CA ASN A 27 29.45 -8.21 -9.19
C ASN A 27 28.53 -9.43 -8.98
N ILE A 28 27.20 -9.26 -8.99
CA ILE A 28 26.26 -10.37 -8.91
C ILE A 28 26.40 -11.28 -10.12
N HIS A 29 26.51 -10.72 -11.32
CA HIS A 29 26.70 -11.49 -12.56
C HIS A 29 28.01 -12.28 -12.53
N ASP A 30 29.13 -11.63 -12.23
CA ASP A 30 30.46 -12.23 -12.25
C ASP A 30 30.63 -13.28 -11.15
N PHE A 31 30.07 -13.04 -9.95
CA PHE A 31 30.14 -13.99 -8.84
C PHE A 31 29.24 -15.21 -9.04
N THR A 32 28.03 -15.03 -9.58
CA THR A 32 27.09 -16.14 -9.76
C THR A 32 27.26 -16.89 -11.07
N GLY A 33 27.94 -16.29 -12.06
CA GLY A 33 28.06 -16.83 -13.42
C GLY A 33 26.72 -16.90 -14.18
N LEU A 34 25.65 -16.29 -13.65
CA LEU A 34 24.32 -16.34 -14.22
C LEU A 34 24.22 -15.45 -15.46
N PRO A 35 23.40 -15.78 -16.46
CA PRO A 35 23.14 -14.87 -17.57
C PRO A 35 22.51 -13.56 -17.08
N TRP A 36 22.75 -12.44 -17.79
CA TRP A 36 22.30 -11.09 -17.40
C TRP A 36 20.82 -11.00 -16.98
N TRP A 37 19.93 -11.70 -17.68
CA TRP A 37 18.51 -11.71 -17.35
C TRP A 37 18.23 -12.31 -15.96
N ALA A 38 18.97 -13.34 -15.57
CA ALA A 38 18.85 -13.98 -14.27
C ALA A 38 19.51 -13.14 -13.16
N SER A 39 20.64 -12.49 -13.45
CA SER A 39 21.29 -11.54 -12.53
C SER A 39 20.38 -10.35 -12.20
N VAL A 40 19.62 -9.85 -13.18
CA VAL A 40 18.61 -8.80 -12.97
C VAL A 40 17.48 -9.31 -12.06
N ILE A 41 16.96 -10.51 -12.28
CA ILE A 41 15.93 -11.12 -11.43
C ILE A 41 16.45 -11.27 -9.99
N LEU A 42 17.63 -11.85 -9.83
CA LEU A 42 18.23 -12.13 -8.53
C LEU A 42 18.50 -10.85 -7.74
N SER A 43 19.15 -9.86 -8.36
CA SER A 43 19.41 -8.55 -7.73
C SER A 43 18.12 -7.86 -7.30
N THR A 44 17.07 -7.96 -8.11
CA THR A 44 15.73 -7.44 -7.75
C THR A 44 15.17 -8.12 -6.51
N VAL A 45 15.15 -9.46 -6.49
CA VAL A 45 14.62 -10.24 -5.35
C VAL A 45 15.41 -9.96 -4.08
N LEU A 46 16.74 -9.85 -4.16
CA LEU A 46 17.61 -9.51 -3.03
C LEU A 46 17.28 -8.11 -2.49
N MET A 47 17.26 -7.09 -3.36
CA MET A 47 16.95 -5.72 -2.96
C MET A 47 15.56 -5.63 -2.31
N ARG A 48 14.55 -6.30 -2.90
CA ARG A 48 13.19 -6.30 -2.33
C ARG A 48 13.15 -7.01 -0.98
N SER A 49 13.86 -8.12 -0.82
CA SER A 49 13.88 -8.89 0.43
C SER A 49 14.62 -8.18 1.55
N LEU A 50 15.68 -7.43 1.25
CA LEU A 50 16.47 -6.72 2.26
C LEU A 50 15.87 -5.37 2.65
N VAL A 51 15.28 -4.66 1.69
CA VAL A 51 14.80 -3.28 1.91
C VAL A 51 13.27 -3.21 2.01
N THR A 52 12.58 -3.77 1.02
CA THR A 52 11.12 -3.59 0.90
C THR A 52 10.35 -4.46 1.90
N LEU A 53 10.74 -5.72 2.05
CA LEU A 53 10.01 -6.67 2.88
C LEU A 53 10.01 -6.29 4.37
N PRO A 54 11.15 -5.93 5.01
CA PRO A 54 11.14 -5.49 6.40
C PRO A 54 10.32 -4.21 6.60
N LEU A 55 10.41 -3.28 5.65
CA LEU A 55 9.63 -2.05 5.67
C LEU A 55 8.13 -2.33 5.54
N ALA A 56 7.73 -3.27 4.67
CA ALA A 56 6.35 -3.68 4.51
C ALA A 56 5.80 -4.39 5.76
N ILE A 57 6.61 -5.22 6.41
CA ILE A 57 6.28 -5.83 7.71
C ILE A 57 6.08 -4.75 8.77
N TYR A 58 7.00 -3.79 8.85
CA TYR A 58 6.90 -2.66 9.78
C TYR A 58 5.64 -1.82 9.54
N GLN A 59 5.32 -1.52 8.27
CA GLN A 59 4.08 -0.85 7.89
C GLN A 59 2.85 -1.64 8.34
N ASN A 60 2.80 -2.95 8.10
CA ASN A 60 1.70 -3.81 8.54
C ASN A 60 1.54 -3.83 10.07
N LYS A 61 2.64 -3.80 10.82
CA LYS A 61 2.61 -3.67 12.29
C LYS A 61 1.97 -2.37 12.73
N ILE A 62 2.33 -1.24 12.12
CA ILE A 62 1.74 0.06 12.47
C ILE A 62 0.26 0.10 12.10
N VAL A 63 -0.12 -0.40 10.92
CA VAL A 63 -1.53 -0.45 10.49
C VAL A 63 -2.37 -1.29 11.44
N ALA A 64 -1.89 -2.46 11.88
CA ALA A 64 -2.60 -3.29 12.86
C ALA A 64 -2.78 -2.58 14.22
N ARG A 65 -1.78 -1.81 14.69
CA ARG A 65 -1.91 -1.00 15.91
C ARG A 65 -2.92 0.13 15.76
N LEU A 66 -2.91 0.82 14.62
CA LEU A 66 -3.90 1.86 14.31
C LEU A 66 -5.32 1.28 14.23
N GLU A 67 -5.47 0.09 13.69
CA GLU A 67 -6.76 -0.59 13.62
C GLU A 67 -7.29 -0.91 15.02
N LYS A 68 -6.43 -1.43 15.91
CA LYS A 68 -6.75 -1.65 17.32
C LYS A 68 -7.23 -0.37 18.01
N ILE A 69 -6.51 0.75 17.85
CA ILE A 69 -6.96 2.07 18.35
C ILE A 69 -8.34 2.42 17.79
N SER A 70 -8.56 2.19 16.48
CA SER A 70 -9.82 2.52 15.85
C SER A 70 -11.02 1.71 16.36
N LEU A 71 -10.76 0.52 16.94
CA LEU A 71 -11.77 -0.29 17.63
C LEU A 71 -12.04 0.19 19.06
N GLU A 72 -11.06 0.81 19.74
CA GLU A 72 -11.21 1.40 21.08
C GLU A 72 -11.92 2.78 21.04
N MET A 73 -11.78 3.52 19.94
CA MET A 73 -12.33 4.88 19.79
C MET A 73 -13.86 5.01 19.97
N PRO A 74 -14.73 4.09 19.51
CA PRO A 74 -16.18 4.23 19.62
C PRO A 74 -16.68 4.33 21.08
N GLU A 75 -16.06 3.58 22.00
CA GLU A 75 -16.41 3.63 23.43
C GLU A 75 -16.03 4.98 24.05
N ILE A 76 -14.83 5.48 23.73
CA ILE A 76 -14.37 6.81 24.16
C ILE A 76 -15.26 7.91 23.60
N VAL A 77 -15.64 7.80 22.32
CA VAL A 77 -16.55 8.75 21.67
C VAL A 77 -17.91 8.75 22.36
N LYS A 78 -18.44 7.58 22.74
CA LYS A 78 -19.71 7.48 23.48
C LYS A 78 -19.62 8.16 24.84
N GLY A 79 -18.56 7.89 25.61
CA GLY A 79 -18.32 8.54 26.91
C GLY A 79 -18.20 10.06 26.78
N LEU A 80 -17.41 10.53 25.83
CA LEU A 80 -17.18 11.97 25.61
C LEU A 80 -18.45 12.71 25.14
N LYS A 81 -19.31 12.05 24.35
CA LYS A 81 -20.63 12.59 23.97
C LYS A 81 -21.55 12.74 25.19
N LEU A 82 -21.53 11.78 26.11
CA LEU A 82 -22.33 11.85 27.35
C LEU A 82 -21.84 12.97 28.26
N GLU A 83 -20.52 13.10 28.44
CA GLU A 83 -19.91 14.21 29.19
C GLU A 83 -20.27 15.57 28.58
N THR A 84 -20.19 15.68 27.25
CA THR A 84 -20.55 16.92 26.52
C THR A 84 -22.04 17.23 26.68
N ALA A 85 -22.92 16.24 26.57
CA ALA A 85 -24.37 16.41 26.77
C ALA A 85 -24.71 16.85 28.20
N TYR A 86 -24.04 16.27 29.19
CA TYR A 86 -24.18 16.68 30.58
C TYR A 86 -23.68 18.12 30.79
N ALA A 87 -22.54 18.49 30.21
CA ALA A 87 -21.98 19.84 30.33
C ALA A 87 -22.86 20.91 29.69
N ILE A 88 -23.47 20.62 28.53
CA ILE A 88 -24.47 21.50 27.90
C ILE A 88 -25.63 21.78 28.87
N LYS A 89 -26.16 20.73 29.51
CA LYS A 89 -27.29 20.85 30.43
C LYS A 89 -26.94 21.55 31.75
N LYS A 90 -25.73 21.34 32.27
CA LYS A 90 -25.31 21.86 33.58
C LYS A 90 -24.78 23.30 33.51
N TYR A 91 -24.02 23.61 32.47
CA TYR A 91 -23.29 24.88 32.33
C TYR A 91 -23.91 25.79 31.26
N ASN A 92 -25.03 25.41 30.65
CA ASN A 92 -25.68 26.15 29.55
C ASN A 92 -24.71 26.53 28.42
N TRP A 93 -23.80 25.62 28.07
CA TRP A 93 -22.86 25.85 26.97
C TRP A 93 -23.58 26.00 25.64
N THR A 94 -23.05 26.90 24.81
CA THR A 94 -23.49 27.03 23.42
C THR A 94 -23.06 25.81 22.60
N GLU A 95 -23.79 25.53 21.50
CA GLU A 95 -23.47 24.39 20.62
C GLU A 95 -22.04 24.47 20.04
N GLN A 96 -21.56 25.69 19.77
CA GLN A 96 -20.20 25.91 19.28
C GLN A 96 -19.14 25.58 20.33
N GLU A 97 -19.30 26.05 21.57
CA GLU A 97 -18.37 25.77 22.67
C GLU A 97 -18.33 24.28 22.99
N ALA A 98 -19.49 23.62 22.98
CA ALA A 98 -19.58 22.17 23.14
C ALA A 98 -18.83 21.43 22.03
N ARG A 99 -19.01 21.84 20.77
CA ARG A 99 -18.33 21.22 19.62
C ARG A 99 -16.81 21.42 19.67
N ILE A 100 -16.33 22.62 20.01
CA ILE A 100 -14.90 22.91 20.12
C ILE A 100 -14.27 22.07 21.23
N THR A 101 -14.91 22.03 22.41
CA THR A 101 -14.42 21.27 23.57
C THR A 101 -14.44 19.76 23.31
N TYR A 102 -15.49 19.27 22.67
CA TYR A 102 -15.61 17.87 22.23
C TYR A 102 -14.50 17.50 21.25
N ASN A 103 -14.31 18.28 20.18
CA ASN A 103 -13.26 18.02 19.19
C ASN A 103 -11.86 18.07 19.79
N ARG A 104 -11.60 19.03 20.70
CA ARG A 104 -10.33 19.15 21.43
C ARG A 104 -10.09 17.92 22.30
N SER A 105 -11.10 17.47 23.03
CA SER A 105 -11.00 16.31 23.93
C SER A 105 -10.87 15.00 23.16
N LEU A 106 -11.57 14.85 22.03
CA LEU A 106 -11.39 13.74 21.09
C LEU A 106 -9.94 13.68 20.57
N LYS A 107 -9.41 14.81 20.11
CA LYS A 107 -8.04 14.88 19.61
C LYS A 107 -7.04 14.49 20.71
N LYS A 108 -7.23 14.99 21.94
CA LYS A 108 -6.38 14.63 23.08
C LYS A 108 -6.39 13.13 23.38
N GLN A 109 -7.56 12.48 23.33
CA GLN A 109 -7.67 11.04 23.52
C GLN A 109 -7.01 10.27 22.37
N TRP A 110 -7.22 10.71 21.13
CA TRP A 110 -6.56 10.13 19.95
C TRP A 110 -5.04 10.21 20.06
N ASP A 111 -4.50 11.40 20.34
CA ASP A 111 -3.05 11.61 20.46
C ASP A 111 -2.45 10.75 21.59
N LYS A 112 -3.16 10.64 22.72
CA LYS A 112 -2.75 9.78 23.85
C LYS A 112 -2.64 8.31 23.43
N LEU A 113 -3.62 7.79 22.70
CA LEU A 113 -3.60 6.40 22.20
C LEU A 113 -2.52 6.18 21.15
N VAL A 114 -2.36 7.12 20.22
CA VAL A 114 -1.34 7.05 19.16
C VAL A 114 0.08 7.06 19.74
N ILE A 115 0.33 7.88 20.76
CA ILE A 115 1.62 7.93 21.48
C ILE A 115 1.84 6.65 22.27
N ARG A 116 0.83 6.16 23.00
CA ARG A 116 0.89 4.89 23.77
C ARG A 116 1.31 3.71 22.89
N GLU A 117 0.75 3.59 21.70
CA GLU A 117 1.03 2.49 20.76
C GLU A 117 2.19 2.79 19.79
N ASN A 118 2.77 3.99 19.86
CA ASN A 118 3.86 4.49 19.02
C ASN A 118 3.59 4.33 17.51
N CYS A 119 2.35 4.55 17.09
CA CYS A 119 1.86 4.15 15.76
C CYS A 119 1.44 5.34 14.88
N HIS A 120 2.10 6.49 15.04
CA HIS A 120 1.71 7.73 14.36
C HIS A 120 1.45 7.53 12.85
N PRO A 121 0.31 7.99 12.29
CA PRO A 121 -0.07 7.74 10.90
C PRO A 121 0.95 8.28 9.89
N ALA A 122 1.74 9.31 10.24
CA ALA A 122 2.83 9.77 9.38
C ALA A 122 3.91 8.68 9.10
N LYS A 123 4.14 7.76 10.05
CA LYS A 123 5.11 6.65 9.86
C LYS A 123 4.66 5.67 8.78
N THR A 124 3.35 5.49 8.59
CA THR A 124 2.83 4.67 7.47
C THR A 124 2.91 5.42 6.15
N MET A 125 2.83 6.75 6.16
CA MET A 125 2.96 7.58 4.96
C MET A 125 4.39 7.65 4.43
N ILE A 126 5.43 7.51 5.27
CA ILE A 126 6.83 7.45 4.81
C ILE A 126 7.06 6.35 3.77
N VAL A 127 6.44 5.18 3.95
CA VAL A 127 6.58 4.08 2.99
C VAL A 127 5.90 4.41 1.67
N LEU A 128 4.80 5.16 1.70
CA LEU A 128 4.11 5.63 0.50
C LEU A 128 5.02 6.56 -0.33
N TRP A 129 5.79 7.45 0.30
CA TRP A 129 6.70 8.36 -0.41
C TRP A 129 7.87 7.63 -1.08
N GLY A 130 8.35 6.52 -0.51
CA GLY A 130 9.36 5.67 -1.17
C GLY A 130 8.76 4.76 -2.25
N GLN A 131 7.52 4.32 -2.07
CA GLN A 131 6.87 3.39 -3.00
C GLN A 131 6.21 4.08 -4.20
N ILE A 132 5.63 5.28 -4.05
CA ILE A 132 4.94 5.98 -5.14
C ILE A 132 5.87 6.24 -6.33
N PRO A 133 7.10 6.77 -6.17
CA PRO A 133 8.02 6.95 -7.29
C PRO A 133 8.35 5.61 -7.98
N LEU A 134 8.64 4.58 -7.18
CA LEU A 134 8.96 3.24 -7.69
C LEU A 134 7.76 2.57 -8.38
N TRP A 135 6.54 2.84 -7.92
CA TRP A 135 5.29 2.33 -8.48
C TRP A 135 4.87 3.08 -9.75
N VAL A 136 5.05 4.41 -9.80
CA VAL A 136 4.83 5.20 -11.02
C VAL A 136 5.77 4.73 -12.11
N MET A 137 7.05 4.49 -11.77
CA MET A 137 8.01 3.88 -12.69
C MET A 137 7.61 2.46 -13.11
N MET A 138 7.10 1.63 -12.19
CA MET A 138 6.63 0.27 -12.48
C MET A 138 5.35 0.21 -13.34
N SER A 139 4.53 1.26 -13.30
CA SER A 139 3.26 1.36 -14.04
C SER A 139 3.44 1.64 -15.53
N VAL A 140 4.64 2.04 -15.96
CA VAL A 140 5.02 2.23 -17.37
C VAL A 140 5.35 0.89 -18.04
N SER A 141 4.75 -0.22 -17.63
CA SER A 141 5.00 -1.52 -18.26
C SER A 141 3.69 -2.26 -18.53
N PHE A 142 3.38 -2.47 -19.80
CA PHE A 142 2.16 -3.11 -20.29
C PHE A 142 2.02 -4.52 -19.70
N ARG A 143 3.16 -5.20 -19.56
CA ARG A 143 3.27 -6.55 -18.99
C ARG A 143 3.04 -6.61 -17.47
N ASN A 144 3.14 -5.48 -16.77
CA ASN A 144 2.87 -5.36 -15.32
C ASN A 144 1.45 -4.95 -14.98
N MET A 145 0.68 -4.43 -15.95
CA MET A 145 -0.63 -3.84 -15.69
C MET A 145 -1.57 -4.84 -15.01
N LEU A 146 -1.56 -6.10 -15.44
CA LEU A 146 -2.39 -7.15 -14.84
C LEU A 146 -1.97 -7.47 -13.40
N ILE A 147 -0.66 -7.54 -13.12
CA ILE A 147 -0.15 -7.86 -11.78
C ILE A 147 -0.39 -6.69 -10.82
N ASN A 148 -0.15 -5.45 -11.27
CA ASN A 148 -0.38 -4.25 -10.47
C ASN A 148 -1.86 -4.00 -10.21
N LEU A 149 -2.71 -4.20 -11.21
CA LEU A 149 -4.16 -4.16 -11.04
C LEU A 149 -4.62 -5.28 -10.10
N ALA A 150 -4.09 -6.50 -10.24
CA ALA A 150 -4.38 -7.60 -9.32
C ALA A 150 -3.98 -7.25 -7.89
N ILE A 151 -2.81 -6.63 -7.65
CA ILE A 151 -2.40 -6.15 -6.33
C ILE A 151 -3.42 -5.15 -5.79
N ILE A 152 -3.82 -4.15 -6.58
CA ILE A 152 -4.81 -3.15 -6.16
C ILE A 152 -6.15 -3.80 -5.82
N GLU A 153 -6.63 -4.71 -6.66
CA GLU A 153 -7.91 -5.39 -6.45
C GLU A 153 -7.86 -6.37 -5.27
N ILE A 154 -6.76 -7.11 -5.09
CA ILE A 154 -6.57 -7.99 -3.93
C ILE A 154 -6.49 -7.17 -2.65
N GLN A 155 -5.74 -6.07 -2.63
CA GLN A 155 -5.67 -5.19 -1.46
C GLN A 155 -7.02 -4.52 -1.15
N ASN A 156 -7.83 -4.25 -2.17
CA ASN A 156 -9.18 -3.73 -2.00
C ASN A 156 -10.16 -4.83 -1.53
N ALA A 157 -10.03 -6.04 -2.05
CA ALA A 157 -10.85 -7.19 -1.70
C ALA A 157 -10.55 -7.71 -0.28
N ALA A 158 -9.28 -7.69 0.14
CA ALA A 158 -8.83 -8.08 1.47
C ALA A 158 -9.29 -7.12 2.58
N ARG A 159 -9.86 -5.95 2.24
CA ARG A 159 -10.38 -4.99 3.23
C ARG A 159 -11.75 -5.42 3.74
N THR A 160 -11.88 -5.42 5.06
CA THR A 160 -13.14 -5.59 5.80
C THR A 160 -13.87 -4.28 6.04
N ARG A 161 -13.13 -3.18 6.21
CA ARG A 161 -13.67 -1.87 6.54
C ARG A 161 -14.02 -1.06 5.28
N GLU A 162 -15.09 -0.29 5.34
CA GLU A 162 -15.49 0.60 4.25
C GLU A 162 -14.39 1.63 3.91
N SER A 163 -14.16 1.83 2.60
CA SER A 163 -13.16 2.75 2.08
C SER A 163 -13.51 4.20 2.41
N SER A 164 -12.55 5.00 2.89
CA SER A 164 -12.70 6.46 2.97
C SER A 164 -12.86 7.08 1.56
N LYS A 165 -13.57 8.22 1.47
CA LYS A 165 -13.77 8.96 0.21
C LYS A 165 -12.45 9.27 -0.50
N LEU A 166 -11.46 9.76 0.24
CA LEU A 166 -10.12 10.03 -0.29
C LEU A 166 -9.45 8.76 -0.81
N GLN A 167 -9.52 7.67 -0.05
CA GLN A 167 -8.93 6.40 -0.47
C GLN A 167 -9.57 5.87 -1.76
N ARG A 168 -10.88 6.02 -1.92
CA ARG A 168 -11.59 5.63 -3.15
C ARG A 168 -11.15 6.47 -4.34
N ILE A 169 -10.98 7.78 -4.15
CA ILE A 169 -10.42 8.68 -5.17
C ILE A 169 -9.01 8.22 -5.54
N PHE A 170 -8.13 8.02 -4.55
CA PHE A 170 -6.77 7.53 -4.78
C PHE A 170 -6.77 6.21 -5.57
N THR A 171 -7.54 5.20 -5.16
CA THR A 171 -7.61 3.91 -5.85
C THR A 171 -8.10 4.05 -7.29
N ASN A 172 -9.10 4.89 -7.55
CA ASN A 172 -9.61 5.12 -8.90
C ASN A 172 -8.61 5.91 -9.78
N VAL A 173 -7.90 6.87 -9.21
CA VAL A 173 -6.80 7.57 -9.89
C VAL A 173 -5.70 6.59 -10.28
N PHE A 174 -5.27 5.72 -9.35
CA PHE A 174 -4.25 4.71 -9.64
C PHE A 174 -4.70 3.72 -10.73
N ARG A 175 -5.96 3.29 -10.72
CA ARG A 175 -6.53 2.46 -11.80
C ARG A 175 -6.49 3.17 -13.15
N GLY A 176 -6.90 4.44 -13.20
CA GLY A 176 -6.87 5.24 -14.44
C GLY A 176 -5.46 5.46 -14.95
N LEU A 177 -4.52 5.77 -14.06
CA LEU A 177 -3.10 5.93 -14.39
C LEU A 177 -2.48 4.65 -14.95
N SER A 178 -2.82 3.48 -14.41
CA SER A 178 -2.34 2.20 -14.94
C SER A 178 -2.79 1.95 -16.38
N VAL A 179 -3.99 2.40 -16.77
CA VAL A 179 -4.49 2.29 -18.16
C VAL A 179 -3.84 3.34 -19.06
N LEU A 180 -3.70 4.58 -18.58
CA LEU A 180 -3.12 5.69 -19.36
C LEU A 180 -1.65 5.45 -19.72
N MET A 181 -0.91 4.71 -18.89
CA MET A 181 0.51 4.41 -19.11
C MET A 181 0.77 3.30 -20.15
N VAL A 182 -0.28 2.69 -20.73
CA VAL A 182 -0.17 1.62 -21.74
C VAL A 182 0.66 2.02 -22.98
N PRO A 183 0.50 3.21 -23.58
CA PRO A 183 1.29 3.59 -24.76
C PRO A 183 2.75 3.90 -24.41
N VAL A 184 2.98 4.52 -23.24
CA VAL A 184 4.33 4.84 -22.74
C VAL A 184 5.09 3.54 -22.43
N ALA A 185 4.38 2.49 -22.03
CA ALA A 185 5.00 1.21 -21.76
C ALA A 185 5.54 0.47 -22.97
N ALA A 186 5.01 0.75 -24.17
CA ALA A 186 5.45 0.12 -25.41
C ALA A 186 6.83 0.61 -25.87
N THR A 187 7.33 1.72 -25.32
CA THR A 187 8.62 2.32 -25.71
C THR A 187 9.79 1.90 -24.82
N VAL A 188 9.53 1.04 -23.82
CA VAL A 188 10.54 0.70 -22.81
C VAL A 188 11.40 -0.50 -23.20
N PRO A 189 12.73 -0.50 -22.93
CA PRO A 189 13.60 -1.66 -23.17
C PRO A 189 13.15 -2.96 -22.47
N SER A 190 13.47 -4.09 -23.11
CA SER A 190 13.13 -5.44 -22.64
C SER A 190 13.74 -5.80 -21.28
N CYS A 191 14.97 -5.34 -21.00
CA CYS A 191 15.64 -5.55 -19.71
C CYS A 191 14.88 -4.86 -18.56
N LEU A 192 14.41 -3.63 -18.78
CA LEU A 192 13.64 -2.90 -17.79
C LEU A 192 12.26 -3.54 -17.55
N SER A 193 11.65 -4.08 -18.62
CA SER A 193 10.43 -4.90 -18.53
C SER A 193 10.62 -6.15 -17.66
N LEU A 194 11.76 -6.83 -17.74
CA LEU A 194 12.04 -8.02 -16.93
C LEU A 194 12.19 -7.70 -15.44
N TYR A 195 12.97 -6.66 -15.11
CA TYR A 195 13.07 -6.13 -13.74
C TYR A 195 11.67 -5.87 -13.16
N TRP A 196 10.84 -5.21 -13.96
CA TRP A 196 9.51 -4.76 -13.58
C TRP A 196 8.51 -5.89 -13.37
N VAL A 197 8.48 -6.90 -14.22
CA VAL A 197 7.62 -8.09 -14.03
C VAL A 197 8.04 -8.83 -12.77
N THR A 198 9.34 -9.02 -12.58
CA THR A 198 9.89 -9.70 -11.40
C THR A 198 9.55 -8.96 -10.10
N SER A 199 9.74 -7.65 -10.09
CA SER A 199 9.43 -6.78 -8.95
C SER A 199 7.93 -6.79 -8.63
N SER A 200 7.06 -6.81 -9.66
CA SER A 200 5.59 -6.84 -9.49
C SER A 200 5.14 -8.19 -8.94
N ALA A 201 5.69 -9.28 -9.50
CA ALA A 201 5.44 -10.64 -9.03
C ALA A 201 5.87 -10.79 -7.56
N TYR A 202 7.06 -10.28 -7.20
CA TYR A 202 7.50 -10.24 -5.80
C TYR A 202 6.52 -9.46 -4.93
N GLY A 203 6.09 -8.27 -5.37
CA GLY A 203 5.11 -7.46 -4.64
C GLY A 203 3.77 -8.17 -4.44
N LEU A 204 3.29 -8.91 -5.45
CA LEU A 204 2.09 -9.73 -5.35
C LEU A 204 2.29 -10.87 -4.34
N CYS A 205 3.39 -11.63 -4.46
CA CYS A 205 3.74 -12.69 -3.52
C CYS A 205 3.85 -12.17 -2.08
N GLN A 206 4.54 -11.05 -1.88
CA GLN A 206 4.67 -10.39 -0.58
C GLN A 206 3.30 -10.02 0.00
N ASN A 207 2.42 -9.40 -0.79
CA ASN A 207 1.09 -9.02 -0.34
C ASN A 207 0.25 -10.26 0.01
N LEU A 208 0.32 -11.31 -0.80
CA LEU A 208 -0.38 -12.57 -0.53
C LEU A 208 0.16 -13.22 0.74
N MET A 209 1.47 -13.26 0.95
CA MET A 209 2.09 -13.81 2.17
C MET A 209 1.65 -13.02 3.40
N LEU A 210 1.73 -11.68 3.36
CA LEU A 210 1.33 -10.81 4.46
C LEU A 210 -0.19 -10.75 4.68
N MET A 211 -0.99 -11.34 3.80
CA MET A 211 -2.42 -11.54 4.03
C MET A 211 -2.71 -12.74 4.94
N SER A 212 -1.82 -13.74 4.97
CA SER A 212 -1.97 -14.93 5.82
C SER A 212 -1.83 -14.57 7.31
N PRO A 213 -2.81 -14.92 8.17
CA PRO A 213 -2.72 -14.68 9.61
C PRO A 213 -1.50 -15.38 10.21
N ARG A 214 -1.16 -16.58 9.72
CA ARG A 214 0.01 -17.35 10.18
C ARG A 214 1.33 -16.62 9.93
N VAL A 215 1.50 -16.07 8.73
CA VAL A 215 2.71 -15.30 8.37
C VAL A 215 2.77 -14.03 9.21
N LYS A 216 1.64 -13.32 9.36
CA LYS A 216 1.56 -12.15 10.25
C LYS A 216 1.95 -12.49 11.69
N ARG A 217 1.51 -13.64 12.23
CA ARG A 217 1.93 -14.12 13.56
C ARG A 217 3.45 -14.35 13.61
N LEU A 218 3.99 -15.05 12.61
CA LEU A 218 5.42 -15.35 12.51
C LEU A 218 6.28 -14.08 12.52
N VAL A 219 5.86 -13.03 11.81
CA VAL A 219 6.61 -11.77 11.75
C VAL A 219 6.27 -10.79 12.90
N GLY A 220 5.42 -11.20 13.85
CA GLY A 220 5.06 -10.41 15.03
C GLY A 220 4.13 -9.22 14.76
N VAL A 221 3.26 -9.30 13.76
CA VAL A 221 2.15 -8.34 13.58
C VAL A 221 1.10 -8.61 14.68
N PRO A 222 0.53 -7.61 15.38
CA PRO A 222 -0.50 -7.81 16.41
C PRO A 222 -1.79 -8.48 15.89
N GLN A 223 -2.55 -9.16 16.76
CA GLN A 223 -3.87 -9.69 16.42
C GLN A 223 -4.90 -8.57 16.49
N VAL A 224 -5.83 -8.55 15.55
CA VAL A 224 -6.91 -7.57 15.50
C VAL A 224 -8.24 -8.30 15.34
N PRO A 225 -9.30 -7.97 16.11
CA PRO A 225 -10.60 -8.64 16.04
C PRO A 225 -11.27 -8.64 14.66
N SER A 226 -10.94 -7.66 13.82
CA SER A 226 -11.43 -7.51 12.44
C SER A 226 -10.68 -8.36 11.41
N GLU A 227 -9.69 -9.15 11.82
CA GLU A 227 -8.92 -10.02 10.94
C GLU A 227 -9.73 -11.25 10.51
N LEU A 228 -9.74 -11.54 9.20
CA LEU A 228 -10.39 -12.74 8.68
C LEU A 228 -9.63 -14.01 9.05
N ALA A 229 -10.37 -15.04 9.47
CA ALA A 229 -9.85 -16.39 9.65
C ALA A 229 -9.34 -16.99 8.32
N ASN A 230 -10.12 -16.83 7.23
CA ASN A 230 -9.81 -17.37 5.91
C ASN A 230 -9.76 -16.27 4.83
N PRO A 231 -8.70 -15.45 4.79
CA PRO A 231 -8.68 -14.27 3.92
C PRO A 231 -8.64 -14.61 2.43
N TYR A 232 -7.99 -15.71 2.03
CA TYR A 232 -7.96 -16.13 0.61
C TYR A 232 -9.33 -16.56 0.10
N GLN A 233 -10.16 -17.20 0.93
CA GLN A 233 -11.52 -17.60 0.57
C GLN A 233 -12.39 -16.36 0.36
N HIS A 234 -12.32 -15.40 1.28
CA HIS A 234 -13.08 -14.15 1.17
C HIS A 234 -12.72 -13.35 -0.09
N VAL A 235 -11.43 -13.25 -0.40
CA VAL A 235 -10.99 -12.57 -1.63
C VAL A 235 -11.57 -13.28 -2.85
N ARG A 236 -11.49 -14.62 -2.90
CA ARG A 236 -12.07 -15.43 -3.99
C ARG A 236 -13.58 -15.21 -4.12
N GLU A 237 -14.32 -15.22 -3.01
CA GLU A 237 -15.77 -14.99 -2.99
C GLU A 237 -16.14 -13.60 -3.50
N LYS A 238 -15.43 -12.55 -3.05
CA LYS A 238 -15.64 -11.18 -3.57
C LYS A 238 -15.41 -11.09 -5.06
N PHE A 239 -14.39 -11.77 -5.58
CA PHE A 239 -14.14 -11.83 -7.02
C PHE A 239 -15.24 -12.59 -7.75
N ALA A 240 -15.70 -13.73 -7.23
CA ALA A 240 -16.80 -14.49 -7.81
C ALA A 240 -18.10 -13.66 -7.86
N GLN A 241 -18.44 -12.97 -6.78
CA GLN A 241 -19.61 -12.07 -6.70
C GLN A 241 -19.52 -10.90 -7.69
N ARG A 242 -18.33 -10.29 -7.86
CA ARG A 242 -18.11 -9.23 -8.85
C ARG A 242 -18.24 -9.77 -10.28
N GLY A 243 -17.69 -10.95 -10.53
CA GLY A 243 -17.79 -11.64 -11.82
C GLY A 243 -19.24 -11.93 -12.18
N SER A 244 -20.01 -12.51 -11.26
CA SER A 244 -21.43 -12.79 -11.49
C SER A 244 -22.25 -11.51 -11.71
N ALA A 245 -21.97 -10.43 -10.96
CA ALA A 245 -22.64 -9.14 -11.14
C ALA A 245 -22.29 -8.45 -12.47
N LEU A 246 -21.08 -8.67 -13.01
CA LEU A 246 -20.72 -8.19 -14.34
C LEU A 246 -21.42 -9.00 -15.42
N LEU A 247 -21.43 -10.33 -15.30
CA LEU A 247 -22.12 -11.22 -16.23
C LEU A 247 -23.62 -10.95 -16.26
N SER A 248 -24.24 -10.66 -15.11
CA SER A 248 -25.65 -10.29 -15.04
C SER A 248 -25.93 -8.93 -15.70
N LYS A 249 -25.02 -7.95 -15.57
CA LYS A 249 -25.13 -6.65 -16.24
C LYS A 249 -24.92 -6.73 -17.75
N VAL A 250 -24.10 -7.66 -18.21
CA VAL A 250 -23.84 -7.92 -19.65
C VAL A 250 -24.91 -8.84 -20.26
N GLY A 251 -25.89 -9.31 -19.47
CA GLY A 251 -26.98 -10.18 -19.95
C GLY A 251 -26.55 -11.61 -20.27
N LEU A 252 -25.34 -12.02 -19.86
CA LEU A 252 -24.76 -13.34 -20.09
C LEU A 252 -25.00 -14.33 -18.94
N SER A 253 -25.94 -14.03 -18.02
CA SER A 253 -26.26 -14.96 -16.93
C SER A 253 -26.94 -16.20 -17.51
N SER A 254 -26.20 -17.32 -17.53
CA SER A 254 -26.69 -18.64 -17.94
C SER A 254 -27.91 -19.02 -17.07
N LYS A 255 -28.95 -19.56 -17.72
CA LYS A 255 -30.06 -20.26 -17.06
C LYS A 255 -29.56 -21.53 -16.38
#